data_AF-A0A835IWB8-F1
#
_entry.id   AF-A0A835IWB8-F1
#
_cell.length_a   1.000
_cell.length_b   1.000
_cell.length_c   1.000
_cell.angle_alpha   90.00
_cell.angle_beta   90.00
_cell.angle_gamma   90.00
#
_symmetry.space_group_name_H-M   'P 1'
#
loop_
_entity.id
_entity.type
_entity.pdbx_description
1 polymer ?
#
loop_
_entity_poly.entity_id
_entity_poly.type
_entity_poly.pdbx_seq_one_letter_code
_entity_poly.pdbx_strand_id
1 'polypeptide(L)'
;MASLPLQLPNLSFISNNPKLKCFGSSTPKHTSFHFKPISASVETLPFRLFETSHSEESASELGQLEPADPDFYKIGYIRSVRAYGVDFKEGPNGFGVYASKDIEPLRRARVIMEIPLELMLTISQKLPWMFFPDIVPVGHPIFDIINSTDPETDWDLRLACLLLLSFDREGNFWQLYGDFLPSADECTSLLLASEEELSELQDQNLALTMKEQQYRALDFWERNWHSSVPLKIKRLARDPERFIWALSIAQSRCISLQMRIGALVQDANMLIPYADMLNHSFQPNCFLHWRFKDRMLEVMINAGQRIRKGDEVYFLFRITKFVIPSIVIMTINYMNGQQNNMFMQRYGFSSSTIGYQRLEMISLTGCPGSSTNIAYMVRWGYTYNPKCRTEGCKGVTGRMPANVGRISHDF
;
A
#
# COMPACT_ATOMS: atom_id res chain seq x y z
N MET A 1 33.68 28.31 38.74
CA MET A 1 34.73 27.32 39.08
C MET A 1 34.07 25.94 39.00
N ALA A 2 34.59 24.90 38.36
CA ALA A 2 35.73 24.74 37.44
C ALA A 2 35.42 23.47 36.60
N SER A 3 35.18 23.54 35.28
CA SER A 3 36.17 23.39 34.19
C SER A 3 36.96 22.06 34.16
N LEU A 4 36.50 21.14 33.30
CA LEU A 4 37.21 20.23 32.35
C LEU A 4 38.69 19.83 32.60
N PRO A 5 39.06 18.58 32.24
CA PRO A 5 39.67 18.37 30.91
C PRO A 5 39.21 17.12 30.13
N LEU A 6 39.56 17.10 28.83
CA LEU A 6 39.46 15.96 27.90
C LEU A 6 40.71 15.08 27.95
N GLN A 7 40.63 13.83 27.46
CA GLN A 7 41.79 13.18 26.81
C GLN A 7 41.39 12.13 25.77
N LEU A 8 42.17 12.07 24.69
CA LEU A 8 42.15 11.09 23.59
C LEU A 8 43.47 10.30 23.62
N PRO A 9 43.48 9.01 23.26
CA PRO A 9 44.69 8.31 22.82
C PRO A 9 44.81 8.33 21.29
N ASN A 10 45.88 8.95 20.78
CA ASN A 10 46.37 8.66 19.42
C ASN A 10 47.28 7.42 19.48
N LEU A 11 47.18 6.52 18.50
CA LEU A 11 48.30 5.66 18.11
C LEU A 11 48.40 5.58 16.59
N SER A 12 49.55 5.98 16.08
CA SER A 12 49.90 6.02 14.66
C SER A 12 51.07 5.08 14.38
N PHE A 13 51.00 4.30 13.30
CA PHE A 13 52.17 3.60 12.75
C PHE A 13 52.33 3.92 11.26
N ILE A 14 53.57 4.24 10.88
CA ILE A 14 54.02 4.49 9.51
C ILE A 14 55.24 3.61 9.27
N SER A 15 55.30 2.88 8.15
CA SER A 15 56.55 2.34 7.60
C SER A 15 56.42 2.11 6.09
N ASN A 16 57.54 2.13 5.37
CA ASN A 16 57.60 2.36 3.93
C ASN A 16 57.82 1.10 3.06
N ASN A 17 57.38 1.23 1.80
CA ASN A 17 57.84 0.62 0.54
C ASN A 17 59.34 0.20 0.50
N PRO A 18 59.78 -0.79 -0.35
CA PRO A 18 59.75 -0.57 -1.83
C PRO A 18 59.79 -1.76 -2.84
N LYS A 19 59.27 -1.49 -4.06
CA LYS A 19 59.76 -1.84 -5.44
C LYS A 19 60.04 -3.30 -5.87
N LEU A 20 59.50 -3.67 -7.06
CA LEU A 20 60.27 -4.33 -8.15
C LEU A 20 59.63 -4.14 -9.56
N LYS A 21 60.44 -4.33 -10.62
CA LYS A 21 60.24 -4.03 -12.07
C LYS A 21 59.49 -5.17 -12.81
N CYS A 22 58.76 -5.04 -13.93
CA CYS A 22 58.80 -4.27 -15.20
C CYS A 22 59.55 -4.92 -16.39
N PHE A 23 58.78 -5.39 -17.40
CA PHE A 23 59.05 -5.57 -18.86
C PHE A 23 57.66 -5.60 -19.56
N GLY A 24 57.36 -5.18 -20.80
CA GLY A 24 58.14 -4.63 -21.93
C GLY A 24 58.23 -5.62 -23.10
N SER A 25 57.78 -5.38 -24.36
CA SER A 25 57.14 -4.25 -25.08
C SER A 25 56.37 -4.83 -26.33
N SER A 26 55.85 -4.18 -27.39
CA SER A 26 55.88 -2.82 -28.00
C SER A 26 54.68 -2.65 -28.99
N THR A 27 54.62 -1.60 -29.84
CA THR A 27 53.61 -1.43 -30.93
C THR A 27 54.16 -0.86 -32.26
N PRO A 28 53.65 -1.36 -33.41
CA PRO A 28 53.55 -0.59 -34.68
C PRO A 28 52.25 -0.89 -35.48
N LYS A 29 51.78 -0.13 -36.51
CA LYS A 29 51.89 1.30 -36.89
C LYS A 29 50.77 1.65 -37.93
N HIS A 30 50.75 2.89 -38.43
CA HIS A 30 49.77 3.46 -39.39
C HIS A 30 49.76 2.84 -40.81
N THR A 31 48.63 2.93 -41.52
CA THR A 31 48.48 3.83 -42.71
C THR A 31 47.01 4.00 -43.11
N SER A 32 46.70 5.04 -43.90
CA SER A 32 45.33 5.44 -44.26
C SER A 32 45.21 5.70 -45.76
N PHE A 33 44.12 5.27 -46.39
CA PHE A 33 43.78 5.65 -47.76
C PHE A 33 42.33 6.09 -47.90
N HIS A 34 42.13 7.16 -48.66
CA HIS A 34 40.85 7.83 -48.90
C HIS A 34 40.44 7.55 -50.35
N PHE A 35 39.25 7.00 -50.56
CA PHE A 35 38.58 7.01 -51.87
C PHE A 35 37.14 7.49 -51.71
N LYS A 36 36.62 8.15 -52.75
CA LYS A 36 35.24 8.65 -52.86
C LYS A 36 34.56 8.04 -54.11
N PRO A 37 33.23 8.10 -54.21
CA PRO A 37 32.47 6.95 -54.69
C PRO A 37 32.18 6.94 -56.20
N ILE A 38 31.75 5.77 -56.67
CA ILE A 38 30.91 5.62 -57.87
C ILE A 38 29.58 5.01 -57.41
N SER A 39 28.47 5.52 -57.93
CA SER A 39 27.11 5.15 -57.55
C SER A 39 26.54 4.02 -58.42
N ALA A 40 25.89 3.05 -57.79
CA ALA A 40 24.89 2.19 -58.41
C ALA A 40 23.67 2.12 -57.49
N SER A 41 22.51 2.56 -57.99
CA SER A 41 21.28 2.66 -57.21
C SER A 41 20.49 1.36 -57.23
N VAL A 42 20.28 0.76 -56.05
CA VAL A 42 19.21 -0.21 -55.80
C VAL A 42 18.48 0.26 -54.55
N GLU A 43 17.22 0.63 -54.69
CA GLU A 43 16.39 1.06 -53.56
C GLU A 43 15.96 -0.16 -52.73
N THR A 44 16.52 -0.27 -51.53
CA THR A 44 15.91 -1.06 -50.44
C THR A 44 15.68 -0.12 -49.26
N LEU A 45 14.41 0.13 -48.93
CA LEU A 45 14.02 1.00 -47.82
C LEU A 45 14.62 0.50 -46.49
N PRO A 46 15.48 1.28 -45.82
CA PRO A 46 15.98 0.89 -44.50
C PRO A 46 14.84 0.97 -43.49
N PHE A 47 14.52 -0.17 -42.88
CA PHE A 47 13.58 -0.27 -41.77
C PHE A 47 14.05 0.64 -40.62
N ARG A 48 13.29 1.71 -40.34
CA ARG A 48 13.60 2.67 -39.26
C ARG A 48 13.29 2.06 -37.89
N LEU A 49 14.18 1.21 -37.40
CA LEU A 49 14.09 0.61 -36.05
C LEU A 49 14.34 1.60 -34.89
N PHE A 50 14.72 2.85 -35.19
CA PHE A 50 15.04 3.88 -34.20
C PHE A 50 14.59 5.28 -34.64
N GLU A 51 13.29 5.45 -34.95
CA GLU A 51 12.64 6.74 -34.69
C GLU A 51 11.93 6.66 -33.34
N THR A 52 12.38 7.49 -32.40
CA THR A 52 11.67 7.70 -31.13
C THR A 52 10.46 8.59 -31.41
N SER A 53 9.33 7.96 -31.75
CA SER A 53 8.03 8.60 -31.58
C SER A 53 7.91 9.02 -30.12
N HIS A 54 7.91 10.32 -29.84
CA HIS A 54 7.58 10.83 -28.52
C HIS A 54 6.14 10.40 -28.22
N SER A 55 5.95 9.58 -27.20
CA SER A 55 4.65 9.03 -26.81
C SER A 55 3.81 10.12 -26.16
N GLU A 56 3.00 10.82 -26.96
CA GLU A 56 2.04 11.82 -26.48
C GLU A 56 1.04 11.20 -25.47
N GLU A 57 0.79 9.89 -25.58
CA GLU A 57 0.07 9.06 -24.60
C GLU A 57 0.60 9.25 -23.16
N SER A 58 1.92 9.25 -22.96
CA SER A 58 2.53 9.48 -21.63
C SER A 58 2.42 10.93 -21.13
N ALA A 59 2.08 11.90 -21.98
CA ALA A 59 1.68 13.23 -21.51
C ALA A 59 0.20 13.28 -21.11
N SER A 60 -0.64 12.41 -21.70
CA SER A 60 -2.09 12.40 -21.46
C SER A 60 -2.51 11.81 -20.11
N GLU A 61 -1.78 10.82 -19.58
CA GLU A 61 -2.04 10.28 -18.22
C GLU A 61 -1.73 11.30 -17.11
N LEU A 62 -0.74 12.18 -17.31
CA LEU A 62 -0.39 13.22 -16.33
C LEU A 62 -1.53 14.25 -16.14
N GLY A 63 -2.46 14.33 -17.09
CA GLY A 63 -3.66 15.16 -17.04
C GLY A 63 -4.83 14.54 -16.26
N GLN A 64 -4.73 13.28 -15.82
CA GLN A 64 -5.81 12.55 -15.13
C GLN A 64 -5.79 12.68 -13.59
N LEU A 65 -4.88 13.49 -13.03
CA LEU A 65 -4.75 13.67 -11.58
C LEU A 65 -5.52 14.90 -11.09
N GLU A 66 -6.81 14.72 -10.85
CA GLU A 66 -7.72 15.78 -10.39
C GLU A 66 -7.44 16.17 -8.92
N PRO A 67 -7.42 17.47 -8.58
CA PRO A 67 -7.23 17.90 -7.19
C PRO A 67 -8.48 17.58 -6.36
N ALA A 68 -8.29 17.11 -5.12
CA ALA A 68 -9.40 16.87 -4.20
C ALA A 68 -10.25 18.15 -3.99
N ASP A 69 -11.57 17.97 -3.78
CA ASP A 69 -12.52 19.06 -3.64
C ASP A 69 -12.11 20.07 -2.54
N PRO A 70 -12.29 21.40 -2.73
CA PRO A 70 -11.99 22.40 -1.70
C PRO A 70 -12.62 22.13 -0.32
N ASP A 71 -13.80 21.52 -0.27
CA ASP A 71 -14.46 21.17 0.98
C ASP A 71 -13.76 20.01 1.73
N PHE A 72 -13.06 19.10 1.03
CA PHE A 72 -12.19 18.07 1.64
C PHE A 72 -11.11 18.69 2.55
N TYR A 73 -10.47 19.77 2.09
CA TYR A 73 -9.47 20.51 2.86
C TYR A 73 -10.10 21.31 4.00
N LYS A 74 -11.27 21.92 3.74
CA LYS A 74 -12.02 22.77 4.67
C LYS A 74 -12.51 22.00 5.90
N ILE A 75 -13.10 20.80 5.73
CA ILE A 75 -13.61 20.01 6.87
C ILE A 75 -12.48 19.63 7.83
N GLY A 76 -11.30 19.27 7.31
CA GLY A 76 -10.11 18.98 8.11
C GLY A 76 -9.52 20.24 8.74
N TYR A 77 -9.39 21.33 7.98
CA TYR A 77 -8.81 22.59 8.48
C TYR A 77 -9.59 23.17 9.67
N ILE A 78 -10.94 23.18 9.59
CA ILE A 78 -11.84 23.61 10.67
C ILE A 78 -11.67 22.71 11.91
N ARG A 79 -11.37 21.42 11.71
CA ARG A 79 -11.13 20.44 12.77
C ARG A 79 -9.65 20.32 13.18
N SER A 80 -8.83 21.32 12.87
CA SER A 80 -7.39 21.40 13.23
C SER A 80 -6.45 20.38 12.57
N VAL A 81 -6.87 19.69 11.49
CA VAL A 81 -5.93 18.97 10.61
C VAL A 81 -5.03 19.98 9.90
N ARG A 82 -3.74 19.67 9.78
CA ARG A 82 -2.77 20.48 9.04
C ARG A 82 -2.04 19.63 8.01
N ALA A 83 -1.79 20.19 6.83
CA ALA A 83 -1.01 19.59 5.75
C ALA A 83 0.04 20.60 5.27
N TYR A 84 1.28 20.16 5.07
CA TYR A 84 2.44 21.03 4.87
C TYR A 84 3.24 20.66 3.63
N GLY A 85 2.96 21.35 2.52
CA GLY A 85 3.67 21.12 1.25
C GLY A 85 3.24 19.85 0.52
N VAL A 86 2.03 19.37 0.81
CA VAL A 86 1.38 18.25 0.13
C VAL A 86 -0.01 18.64 -0.37
N ASP A 87 -0.38 18.10 -1.53
CA ASP A 87 -1.70 18.20 -2.13
C ASP A 87 -2.33 16.80 -2.15
N PHE A 88 -3.64 16.70 -1.92
CA PHE A 88 -4.42 15.49 -2.15
C PHE A 88 -4.99 15.54 -3.57
N LYS A 89 -4.88 14.42 -4.29
CA LYS A 89 -5.42 14.27 -5.64
C LYS A 89 -6.04 12.89 -5.81
N GLU A 90 -7.02 12.82 -6.67
CA GLU A 90 -7.58 11.58 -7.18
C GLU A 90 -6.90 11.17 -8.49
N GLY A 91 -6.99 9.90 -8.85
CA GLY A 91 -6.31 9.35 -10.03
C GLY A 91 -6.82 7.95 -10.39
N PRO A 92 -6.18 7.25 -11.35
CA PRO A 92 -6.66 5.96 -11.84
C PRO A 92 -6.80 4.89 -10.75
N ASN A 93 -6.00 4.98 -9.67
CA ASN A 93 -6.00 4.09 -8.51
C ASN A 93 -6.69 4.70 -7.27
N GLY A 94 -7.56 5.70 -7.45
CA GLY A 94 -8.19 6.46 -6.36
C GLY A 94 -7.28 7.55 -5.78
N PHE A 95 -7.57 7.97 -4.55
CA PHE A 95 -6.85 9.06 -3.88
C PHE A 95 -5.38 8.76 -3.56
N GLY A 96 -4.57 9.82 -3.60
CA GLY A 96 -3.19 9.84 -3.14
C GLY A 96 -2.77 11.20 -2.59
N VAL A 97 -1.74 11.19 -1.73
CA VAL A 97 -1.06 12.38 -1.23
C VAL A 97 0.21 12.64 -2.05
N TYR A 98 0.36 13.84 -2.59
CA TYR A 98 1.44 14.21 -3.51
C TYR A 98 2.23 15.42 -3.00
N ALA A 99 3.49 15.57 -3.42
CA ALA A 99 4.29 16.75 -3.07
C ALA A 99 3.83 18.01 -3.84
N SER A 100 3.40 19.06 -3.12
CA SER A 100 2.93 20.31 -3.74
C SER A 100 4.06 21.24 -4.19
N LYS A 101 5.28 20.95 -3.74
CA LYS A 101 6.55 21.63 -4.06
C LYS A 101 7.72 20.73 -3.70
N ASP A 102 8.91 21.05 -4.21
CA ASP A 102 10.14 20.33 -3.85
C ASP A 102 10.42 20.37 -2.35
N ILE A 103 10.71 19.17 -1.82
CA ILE A 103 11.06 18.91 -0.43
C ILE A 103 12.54 18.50 -0.41
N GLU A 104 13.38 19.50 -0.18
CA GLU A 104 14.82 19.31 -0.04
C GLU A 104 15.17 18.47 1.21
N PRO A 105 16.19 17.59 1.11
CA PRO A 105 16.49 16.58 2.10
C PRO A 105 17.05 17.20 3.38
N LEU A 106 16.35 16.97 4.51
CA LEU A 106 16.77 17.44 5.82
C LEU A 106 17.51 16.34 6.60
N ARG A 107 18.43 16.75 7.48
CA ARG A 107 19.12 15.87 8.45
C ARG A 107 18.20 15.27 9.52
N ARG A 108 16.92 15.66 9.55
CA ARG A 108 15.89 15.19 10.48
C ARG A 108 14.61 14.96 9.69
N ALA A 109 13.74 14.09 10.20
CA ALA A 109 12.41 13.90 9.63
C ALA A 109 11.61 15.22 9.63
N ARG A 110 10.72 15.38 8.65
CA ARG A 110 9.90 16.59 8.48
C ARG A 110 8.42 16.22 8.58
N VAL A 111 7.68 16.83 9.50
CA VAL A 111 6.21 16.71 9.55
C VAL A 111 5.62 17.28 8.25
N ILE A 112 4.76 16.50 7.60
CA ILE A 112 3.95 16.92 6.43
C ILE A 112 2.46 16.92 6.72
N MET A 113 2.01 16.24 7.78
CA MET A 113 0.61 16.24 8.20
C MET A 113 0.50 16.12 9.73
N GLU A 114 -0.46 16.82 10.31
CA GLU A 114 -0.84 16.71 11.72
C GLU A 114 -2.34 16.42 11.82
N ILE A 115 -2.73 15.36 12.53
CA ILE A 115 -4.13 14.91 12.67
C ILE A 115 -4.45 14.77 14.17
N PRO A 116 -5.46 15.49 14.71
CA PRO A 116 -5.89 15.33 16.10
C PRO A 116 -6.54 13.97 16.34
N LEU A 117 -6.28 13.39 17.52
CA LEU A 117 -6.92 12.17 18.02
C LEU A 117 -8.45 12.25 17.92
N GLU A 118 -9.01 13.43 18.19
CA GLU A 118 -10.44 13.75 18.20
C GLU A 118 -11.17 13.50 16.86
N LEU A 119 -10.44 13.19 15.79
CA LEU A 119 -10.98 12.83 14.47
C LEU A 119 -10.75 11.37 14.08
N MET A 120 -9.98 10.61 14.88
CA MET A 120 -9.71 9.20 14.61
C MET A 120 -10.85 8.33 15.15
N LEU A 121 -11.06 7.16 14.54
CA LEU A 121 -11.83 6.08 15.16
C LEU A 121 -10.82 5.12 15.74
N THR A 122 -10.81 4.90 17.05
CA THR A 122 -9.77 4.08 17.70
C THR A 122 -10.40 3.09 18.66
N ILE A 123 -9.79 1.90 18.76
CA ILE A 123 -10.13 0.88 19.75
C ILE A 123 -8.86 0.22 20.29
N SER A 124 -8.81 -0.03 21.59
CA SER A 124 -7.75 -0.82 22.20
C SER A 124 -7.68 -2.23 21.61
N GLN A 125 -6.47 -2.78 21.44
CA GLN A 125 -6.27 -4.17 21.03
C GLN A 125 -6.54 -5.18 22.18
N LYS A 126 -6.70 -4.70 23.41
CA LYS A 126 -6.85 -5.51 24.63
C LYS A 126 -8.03 -5.02 25.45
N LEU A 127 -8.65 -5.95 26.18
CA LEU A 127 -9.75 -5.67 27.10
C LEU A 127 -9.29 -4.85 28.32
N PRO A 128 -10.17 -4.01 28.91
CA PRO A 128 -11.50 -3.65 28.40
C PRO A 128 -11.40 -2.80 27.12
N TRP A 129 -12.43 -2.85 26.27
CA TRP A 129 -12.48 -2.02 25.06
C TRP A 129 -12.52 -0.54 25.42
N MET A 130 -11.52 0.21 24.95
CA MET A 130 -11.39 1.65 25.19
C MET A 130 -11.32 2.39 23.85
N PHE A 131 -12.14 3.43 23.71
CA PHE A 131 -12.24 4.27 22.51
C PHE A 131 -11.71 5.67 22.81
N PHE A 132 -10.91 6.23 21.91
CA PHE A 132 -10.39 7.60 22.04
C PHE A 132 -10.43 8.35 20.69
N PRO A 133 -11.26 9.41 20.55
CA PRO A 133 -12.29 9.87 21.48
C PRO A 133 -13.36 8.81 21.77
N ASP A 134 -14.08 8.98 22.87
CA ASP A 134 -15.23 8.11 23.18
C ASP A 134 -16.42 8.44 22.27
N ILE A 135 -16.52 7.69 21.17
CA ILE A 135 -17.60 7.83 20.19
C ILE A 135 -18.79 6.92 20.47
N VAL A 136 -18.79 6.09 21.52
CA VAL A 136 -19.89 5.19 21.85
C VAL A 136 -20.76 5.82 22.94
N PRO A 137 -22.02 6.22 22.67
CA PRO A 137 -22.86 6.79 23.73
C PRO A 137 -23.08 5.77 24.85
N VAL A 138 -23.07 6.22 26.10
CA VAL A 138 -23.35 5.35 27.26
C VAL A 138 -24.72 4.67 27.09
N GLY A 139 -24.74 3.34 27.19
CA GLY A 139 -25.94 2.53 26.95
C GLY A 139 -26.36 2.40 25.47
N HIS A 140 -25.46 2.67 24.52
CA HIS A 140 -25.72 2.36 23.10
C HIS A 140 -25.51 0.87 22.83
N PRO A 141 -26.50 0.13 22.27
CA PRO A 141 -26.43 -1.32 22.10
C PRO A 141 -25.33 -1.82 21.15
N ILE A 142 -24.63 -0.91 20.44
CA ILE A 142 -23.46 -1.25 19.63
C ILE A 142 -22.28 -1.70 20.51
N PHE A 143 -22.25 -1.27 21.78
CA PHE A 143 -21.25 -1.71 22.74
C PHE A 143 -21.37 -3.20 23.06
N ASP A 144 -22.60 -3.72 23.14
CA ASP A 144 -22.86 -5.15 23.38
C ASP A 144 -22.43 -6.00 22.17
N ILE A 145 -22.68 -5.51 20.95
CA ILE A 145 -22.19 -6.10 19.70
C ILE A 145 -20.65 -6.13 19.69
N ILE A 146 -19.99 -5.02 20.03
CA ILE A 146 -18.52 -4.93 20.14
C ILE A 146 -17.99 -5.87 21.24
N ASN A 147 -18.69 -6.02 22.36
CA ASN A 147 -18.33 -6.95 23.44
C ASN A 147 -18.52 -8.43 23.09
N SER A 148 -19.38 -8.78 22.12
CA SER A 148 -19.58 -10.17 21.67
C SER A 148 -18.51 -10.70 20.70
N THR A 149 -17.64 -9.83 20.19
CA THR A 149 -16.58 -10.18 19.23
C THR A 149 -15.38 -10.85 19.91
N ASP A 150 -14.70 -11.76 19.21
CA ASP A 150 -13.50 -12.42 19.74
C ASP A 150 -12.33 -11.42 19.94
N PRO A 151 -11.72 -11.34 21.14
CA PRO A 151 -10.70 -10.34 21.41
C PRO A 151 -9.48 -10.37 20.50
N GLU A 152 -9.05 -11.54 20.03
CA GLU A 152 -7.83 -11.73 19.25
C GLU A 152 -8.09 -11.59 17.74
N THR A 153 -9.19 -12.14 17.21
CA THR A 153 -9.46 -12.15 15.75
C THR A 153 -10.27 -10.97 15.24
N ASP A 154 -11.24 -10.47 16.01
CA ASP A 154 -12.36 -9.67 15.47
C ASP A 154 -12.20 -8.15 15.54
N TRP A 155 -10.95 -7.68 15.53
CA TRP A 155 -10.63 -6.25 15.56
C TRP A 155 -11.20 -5.47 14.36
N ASP A 156 -11.37 -6.15 13.23
CA ASP A 156 -11.92 -5.64 11.98
C ASP A 156 -13.44 -5.42 12.09
N LEU A 157 -14.17 -6.41 12.62
CA LEU A 157 -15.60 -6.30 12.94
C LEU A 157 -15.87 -5.18 13.96
N ARG A 158 -15.00 -5.02 14.96
CA ARG A 158 -15.08 -3.92 15.94
C ARG A 158 -14.88 -2.55 15.28
N LEU A 159 -13.90 -2.38 14.40
CA LEU A 159 -13.70 -1.11 13.67
C LEU A 159 -14.84 -0.82 12.68
N ALA A 160 -15.38 -1.82 11.98
CA ALA A 160 -16.53 -1.66 11.10
C ALA A 160 -17.77 -1.14 11.86
N CYS A 161 -18.04 -1.67 13.05
CA CYS A 161 -19.10 -1.19 13.94
C CYS A 161 -18.91 0.28 14.36
N LEU A 162 -17.68 0.69 14.68
CA LEU A 162 -17.34 2.06 15.04
C LEU A 162 -17.44 3.03 13.84
N LEU A 163 -17.06 2.59 12.64
CA LEU A 163 -17.18 3.36 11.41
C LEU A 163 -18.66 3.62 11.06
N LEU A 164 -19.50 2.58 11.06
CA LEU A 164 -20.93 2.73 10.80
C LEU A 164 -21.62 3.62 11.85
N LEU A 165 -21.23 3.49 13.14
CA LEU A 165 -21.70 4.39 14.20
C LEU A 165 -21.27 5.85 13.96
N SER A 166 -20.06 6.07 13.44
CA SER A 166 -19.54 7.42 13.20
C SER A 166 -20.33 8.19 12.13
N PHE A 167 -20.84 7.50 11.11
CA PHE A 167 -21.75 8.08 10.10
C PHE A 167 -23.15 8.38 10.66
N ASP A 168 -23.58 7.67 11.71
CA ASP A 168 -24.90 7.79 12.33
C ASP A 168 -24.98 8.85 13.46
N ARG A 169 -23.81 9.35 13.90
CA ARG A 169 -23.71 10.40 14.93
C ARG A 169 -23.66 11.79 14.32
N GLU A 170 -24.75 12.53 14.48
CA GLU A 170 -24.90 13.94 14.08
C GLU A 170 -23.70 14.81 14.48
N GLY A 171 -23.14 15.54 13.51
CA GLY A 171 -21.99 16.45 13.70
C GLY A 171 -20.63 15.77 13.83
N ASN A 172 -20.56 14.43 13.77
CA ASN A 172 -19.29 13.71 13.71
C ASN A 172 -18.55 14.05 12.41
N PHE A 173 -17.22 14.18 12.50
CA PHE A 173 -16.36 14.44 11.35
C PHE A 173 -16.52 13.39 10.24
N TRP A 174 -16.71 12.13 10.62
CA TRP A 174 -16.86 11.03 9.65
C TRP A 174 -18.14 11.09 8.82
N GLN A 175 -19.17 11.83 9.24
CA GLN A 175 -20.34 12.08 8.39
C GLN A 175 -19.98 12.85 7.11
N LEU A 176 -18.92 13.67 7.15
CA LEU A 176 -18.43 14.45 6.00
C LEU A 176 -17.21 13.79 5.35
N TYR A 177 -16.40 13.05 6.12
CA TYR A 177 -15.26 12.32 5.56
C TYR A 177 -15.68 11.05 4.80
N GLY A 178 -16.85 10.47 5.13
CA GLY A 178 -17.40 9.27 4.50
C GLY A 178 -17.61 9.42 2.99
N ASP A 179 -17.94 10.63 2.52
CA ASP A 179 -18.15 10.95 1.10
C ASP A 179 -16.85 10.89 0.27
N PHE A 180 -15.69 10.79 0.92
CA PHE A 180 -14.36 10.65 0.29
C PHE A 180 -13.75 9.25 0.48
N LEU A 181 -14.48 8.32 1.09
CA LEU A 181 -14.09 6.90 1.12
C LEU A 181 -14.55 6.22 -0.17
N PRO A 182 -13.77 5.26 -0.73
CA PRO A 182 -14.17 4.56 -1.94
C PRO A 182 -15.47 3.80 -1.73
N SER A 183 -16.36 3.86 -2.72
CA SER A 183 -17.57 3.05 -2.79
C SER A 183 -17.25 1.55 -2.87
N ALA A 184 -18.26 0.70 -2.73
CA ALA A 184 -18.09 -0.76 -2.81
C ALA A 184 -17.54 -1.22 -4.18
N ASP A 185 -17.80 -0.48 -5.26
CA ASP A 185 -17.32 -0.78 -6.62
C ASP A 185 -15.88 -0.31 -6.88
N GLU A 186 -15.40 0.67 -6.11
CA GLU A 186 -14.03 1.19 -6.18
C GLU A 186 -13.08 0.46 -5.22
N CYS A 187 -13.62 -0.28 -4.26
CA CYS A 187 -12.86 -1.08 -3.32
C CYS A 187 -12.20 -2.29 -4.00
N THR A 188 -10.87 -2.34 -3.99
CA THR A 188 -10.08 -3.43 -4.55
C THR A 188 -9.95 -4.67 -3.63
N SER A 189 -10.48 -4.62 -2.41
CA SER A 189 -10.41 -5.76 -1.48
C SER A 189 -11.25 -6.94 -1.97
N LEU A 190 -10.64 -8.13 -1.98
CA LEU A 190 -11.30 -9.39 -2.35
C LEU A 190 -12.45 -9.79 -1.39
N LEU A 191 -12.63 -9.11 -0.25
CA LEU A 191 -13.83 -9.26 0.58
C LEU A 191 -15.11 -8.82 -0.16
N LEU A 192 -15.01 -7.87 -1.10
CA LEU A 192 -16.10 -7.37 -1.94
C LEU A 192 -16.09 -7.95 -3.38
N ALA A 193 -15.25 -8.95 -3.64
CA ALA A 193 -15.22 -9.63 -4.93
C ALA A 193 -16.41 -10.60 -5.09
N SER A 194 -16.95 -10.68 -6.32
CA SER A 194 -18.04 -11.58 -6.67
C SER A 194 -17.62 -13.05 -6.67
N GLU A 195 -18.57 -13.98 -6.76
CA GLU A 195 -18.26 -15.41 -6.86
C GLU A 195 -17.49 -15.74 -8.14
N GLU A 196 -17.76 -15.02 -9.23
CA GLU A 196 -17.05 -15.10 -10.51
C GLU A 196 -15.62 -14.55 -10.36
N GLU A 197 -15.46 -13.34 -9.82
CA GLU A 197 -14.16 -12.69 -9.58
C GLU A 197 -13.25 -13.57 -8.68
N LEU A 198 -13.82 -14.21 -7.64
CA LEU A 198 -13.11 -15.18 -6.80
C LEU A 198 -12.85 -16.54 -7.49
N SER A 199 -13.59 -16.89 -8.55
CA SER A 199 -13.35 -18.11 -9.33
C SER A 199 -12.26 -17.96 -10.39
N GLU A 200 -11.96 -16.73 -10.82
CA GLU A 200 -10.83 -16.43 -11.72
C GLU A 200 -9.47 -16.43 -10.98
N LEU A 201 -9.47 -16.42 -9.65
CA LEU A 201 -8.26 -16.52 -8.83
C LEU A 201 -7.57 -17.88 -9.02
N GLN A 202 -6.35 -17.81 -9.55
CA GLN A 202 -5.48 -18.98 -9.76
C GLN A 202 -4.95 -19.59 -8.44
N ASP A 203 -5.00 -18.83 -7.34
CA ASP A 203 -4.77 -19.33 -5.97
C ASP A 203 -6.10 -19.74 -5.33
N GLN A 204 -6.39 -21.05 -5.37
CA GLN A 204 -7.61 -21.63 -4.79
C GLN A 204 -7.65 -21.51 -3.26
N ASN A 205 -6.51 -21.51 -2.57
CA ASN A 205 -6.47 -21.35 -1.12
C ASN A 205 -6.87 -19.92 -0.73
N LEU A 206 -6.38 -18.92 -1.49
CA LEU A 206 -6.81 -17.52 -1.35
C LEU A 206 -8.31 -17.36 -1.61
N ALA A 207 -8.84 -17.97 -2.68
CA ALA A 207 -10.26 -17.92 -3.00
C ALA A 207 -11.14 -18.52 -1.89
N LEU A 208 -10.77 -19.70 -1.37
CA LEU A 208 -11.45 -20.34 -0.23
C LEU A 208 -11.38 -19.47 1.02
N THR A 209 -10.19 -18.94 1.37
CA THR A 209 -10.01 -18.02 2.51
C THR A 209 -10.93 -16.81 2.40
N MET A 210 -11.14 -16.27 1.20
CA MET A 210 -11.99 -15.10 1.02
C MET A 210 -13.48 -15.43 1.13
N LYS A 211 -13.93 -16.59 0.61
CA LYS A 211 -15.31 -17.07 0.84
C LYS A 211 -15.58 -17.34 2.33
N GLU A 212 -14.60 -17.83 3.09
CA GLU A 212 -14.70 -17.97 4.54
C GLU A 212 -14.82 -16.62 5.27
N GLN A 213 -14.07 -15.60 4.85
CA GLN A 213 -14.19 -14.25 5.42
C GLN A 213 -15.51 -13.55 5.04
N GLN A 214 -16.00 -13.75 3.81
CA GLN A 214 -17.33 -13.29 3.39
C GLN A 214 -18.44 -13.95 4.22
N TYR A 215 -18.35 -15.27 4.45
CA TYR A 215 -19.29 -15.99 5.31
C TYR A 215 -19.23 -15.50 6.77
N ARG A 216 -18.04 -15.32 7.35
CA ARG A 216 -17.83 -14.74 8.69
C ARG A 216 -18.47 -13.34 8.81
N ALA A 217 -18.35 -12.49 7.79
CA ALA A 217 -18.94 -11.16 7.78
C ALA A 217 -20.47 -11.20 7.70
N LEU A 218 -21.03 -12.07 6.86
CA LEU A 218 -22.48 -12.26 6.71
C LEU A 218 -23.13 -12.85 7.97
N ASP A 219 -22.58 -13.94 8.51
CA ASP A 219 -23.03 -14.58 9.75
C ASP A 219 -22.97 -13.61 10.94
N PHE A 220 -21.91 -12.80 11.05
CA PHE A 220 -21.84 -11.74 12.07
C PHE A 220 -22.92 -10.67 11.88
N TRP A 221 -23.21 -10.26 10.64
CA TRP A 221 -24.30 -9.31 10.36
C TRP A 221 -25.67 -9.90 10.70
N GLU A 222 -25.99 -11.11 10.25
CA GLU A 222 -27.27 -11.78 10.52
C GLU A 222 -27.55 -11.92 12.02
N ARG A 223 -26.53 -12.29 12.80
CA ARG A 223 -26.60 -12.40 14.27
C ARG A 223 -26.84 -11.08 14.99
N ASN A 224 -26.42 -9.94 14.42
CA ASN A 224 -26.39 -8.64 15.11
C ASN A 224 -27.33 -7.58 14.49
N TRP A 225 -27.91 -7.83 13.31
CA TRP A 225 -28.85 -6.94 12.61
C TRP A 225 -30.23 -7.58 12.34
N HIS A 226 -30.57 -8.66 13.05
CA HIS A 226 -31.84 -9.38 12.95
C HIS A 226 -33.09 -8.48 13.14
N SER A 227 -34.24 -8.98 12.69
CA SER A 227 -35.47 -8.18 12.52
C SER A 227 -35.92 -7.37 13.75
N SER A 228 -35.68 -7.90 14.96
CA SER A 228 -36.05 -7.38 16.27
C SER A 228 -35.00 -6.56 17.02
N VAL A 229 -33.83 -6.26 16.43
CA VAL A 229 -32.83 -5.37 17.07
C VAL A 229 -33.36 -3.92 17.22
N PRO A 230 -32.84 -3.14 18.18
CA PRO A 230 -33.21 -1.72 18.32
C PRO A 230 -32.96 -0.94 17.01
N LEU A 231 -33.86 0.00 16.69
CA LEU A 231 -33.75 0.81 15.45
C LEU A 231 -32.42 1.57 15.32
N LYS A 232 -31.77 1.89 16.45
CA LYS A 232 -30.42 2.50 16.51
C LYS A 232 -29.30 1.58 15.99
N ILE A 233 -29.48 0.26 16.05
CA ILE A 233 -28.61 -0.71 15.38
C ILE A 233 -29.04 -0.86 13.93
N LYS A 234 -30.33 -1.14 13.70
CA LYS A 234 -30.88 -1.46 12.37
C LYS A 234 -30.63 -0.37 11.31
N ARG A 235 -30.44 0.89 11.72
CA ARG A 235 -30.10 2.01 10.81
C ARG A 235 -28.64 2.07 10.37
N LEU A 236 -27.72 1.40 11.08
CA LEU A 236 -26.27 1.44 10.81
C LEU A 236 -25.91 0.69 9.51
N ALA A 237 -26.39 -0.56 9.38
CA ALA A 237 -26.33 -1.38 8.18
C ALA A 237 -27.69 -2.08 7.99
N ARG A 238 -28.53 -1.59 7.08
CA ARG A 238 -29.88 -2.15 6.86
C ARG A 238 -29.85 -3.46 6.05
N ASP A 239 -28.69 -3.71 5.48
CA ASP A 239 -28.32 -4.60 4.40
C ASP A 239 -26.90 -5.13 4.72
N PRO A 240 -26.55 -6.36 4.31
CA PRO A 240 -25.23 -6.93 4.60
C PRO A 240 -24.13 -6.24 3.78
N GLU A 241 -24.45 -5.75 2.58
CA GLU A 241 -23.52 -5.09 1.65
C GLU A 241 -22.80 -3.90 2.31
N ARG A 242 -23.56 -3.01 2.97
CA ARG A 242 -23.04 -1.88 3.75
C ARG A 242 -22.19 -2.29 4.95
N PHE A 243 -22.46 -3.44 5.57
CA PHE A 243 -21.61 -3.96 6.64
C PHE A 243 -20.29 -4.53 6.10
N ILE A 244 -20.34 -5.31 5.02
CA ILE A 244 -19.17 -5.90 4.36
C ILE A 244 -18.28 -4.80 3.75
N TRP A 245 -18.86 -3.72 3.22
CA TRP A 245 -18.12 -2.52 2.82
C TRP A 245 -17.44 -1.83 4.00
N ALA A 246 -18.14 -1.60 5.13
CA ALA A 246 -17.52 -1.02 6.31
C ALA A 246 -16.38 -1.91 6.87
N LEU A 247 -16.48 -3.23 6.68
CA LEU A 247 -15.45 -4.20 7.03
C LEU A 247 -14.26 -4.19 6.06
N SER A 248 -14.47 -4.03 4.75
CA SER A 248 -13.38 -3.89 3.78
C SER A 248 -12.63 -2.57 3.96
N ILE A 249 -13.33 -1.48 4.29
CA ILE A 249 -12.73 -0.21 4.72
C ILE A 249 -11.93 -0.41 6.02
N ALA A 250 -12.48 -1.10 7.02
CA ALA A 250 -11.76 -1.40 8.26
C ALA A 250 -10.48 -2.24 8.00
N GLN A 251 -10.54 -3.26 7.14
CA GLN A 251 -9.39 -4.10 6.83
C GLN A 251 -8.31 -3.40 5.99
N SER A 252 -8.72 -2.51 5.08
CA SER A 252 -7.81 -1.80 4.15
C SER A 252 -7.25 -0.47 4.68
N ARG A 253 -7.93 0.19 5.63
CA ARG A 253 -7.51 1.52 6.14
C ARG A 253 -7.12 1.53 7.61
N CYS A 254 -7.19 0.40 8.31
CA CYS A 254 -6.74 0.30 9.70
C CYS A 254 -5.22 0.42 9.83
N ILE A 255 -4.79 1.35 10.70
CA ILE A 255 -3.42 1.50 11.17
C ILE A 255 -3.37 1.05 12.64
N SER A 256 -2.51 0.08 12.94
CA SER A 256 -2.19 -0.32 14.31
C SER A 256 -1.00 0.49 14.84
N LEU A 257 -1.15 1.15 16.00
CA LEU A 257 -0.06 1.91 16.63
C LEU A 257 -0.17 1.86 18.16
N GLN A 258 0.97 1.93 18.84
CA GLN A 258 0.99 2.20 20.28
C GLN A 258 0.77 3.69 20.54
N MET A 259 -0.33 4.02 21.20
CA MET A 259 -0.68 5.37 21.62
C MET A 259 -0.49 5.54 23.13
N ARG A 260 -0.08 6.74 23.51
CA ARG A 260 -0.04 7.20 24.91
C ARG A 260 -1.02 8.36 25.11
N ILE A 261 -1.97 8.20 26.02
CA ILE A 261 -3.00 9.18 26.37
C ILE A 261 -2.87 9.47 27.87
N GLY A 262 -2.15 10.55 28.19
CA GLY A 262 -1.83 10.93 29.56
C GLY A 262 -0.94 9.88 30.27
N ALA A 263 -1.53 9.12 31.20
CA ALA A 263 -0.90 8.01 31.90
C ALA A 263 -1.09 6.66 31.21
N LEU A 264 -2.15 6.48 30.41
CA LEU A 264 -2.43 5.24 29.69
C LEU A 264 -1.47 5.09 28.50
N VAL A 265 -0.94 3.89 28.32
CA VAL A 265 -0.26 3.45 27.10
C VAL A 265 -0.99 2.20 26.63
N GLN A 266 -1.42 2.18 25.37
CA GLN A 266 -2.12 1.04 24.78
C GLN A 266 -1.75 0.86 23.30
N ASP A 267 -1.75 -0.39 22.86
CA ASP A 267 -1.75 -0.74 21.45
C ASP A 267 -3.18 -0.62 20.94
N ALA A 268 -3.40 0.12 19.86
CA ALA A 268 -4.73 0.43 19.34
C ALA A 268 -4.81 0.25 17.82
N ASN A 269 -5.98 -0.20 17.35
CA ASN A 269 -6.35 -0.25 15.95
C ASN A 269 -7.17 1.00 15.61
N MET A 270 -6.85 1.65 14.49
CA MET A 270 -7.37 2.99 14.21
C MET A 270 -7.72 3.19 12.74
N LEU A 271 -8.83 3.87 12.47
CA LEU A 271 -9.06 4.57 11.20
C LEU A 271 -8.68 6.03 11.39
N ILE A 272 -7.79 6.52 10.51
CA ILE A 272 -7.12 7.82 10.65
C ILE A 272 -7.33 8.62 9.35
N PRO A 273 -8.15 9.67 9.36
CA PRO A 273 -8.47 10.39 8.13
C PRO A 273 -7.24 11.14 7.61
N TYR A 274 -7.19 11.35 6.31
CA TYR A 274 -6.09 11.92 5.52
C TYR A 274 -4.79 11.08 5.50
N ALA A 275 -4.43 10.41 6.61
CA ALA A 275 -3.32 9.46 6.64
C ALA A 275 -3.64 8.14 5.92
N ASP A 276 -4.92 7.76 5.86
CA ASP A 276 -5.44 6.62 5.10
C ASP A 276 -5.38 6.83 3.57
N MET A 277 -5.06 8.04 3.10
CA MET A 277 -4.82 8.37 1.68
C MET A 277 -3.32 8.29 1.29
N LEU A 278 -2.43 7.92 2.22
CA LEU A 278 -1.02 7.65 1.92
C LEU A 278 -0.88 6.27 1.31
N ASN A 279 -0.42 6.17 0.07
CA ASN A 279 -0.35 4.89 -0.64
C ASN A 279 0.78 3.98 -0.13
N HIS A 280 0.75 2.69 -0.52
CA HIS A 280 1.80 1.75 -0.13
C HIS A 280 3.12 1.96 -0.86
N SER A 281 4.25 1.77 -0.16
CA SER A 281 5.53 1.42 -0.78
C SER A 281 6.35 0.47 0.12
N PHE A 282 7.06 -0.45 -0.52
CA PHE A 282 8.10 -1.30 0.10
C PHE A 282 9.39 -0.52 0.41
N GLN A 283 9.53 0.68 -0.16
CA GLN A 283 10.55 1.68 0.17
C GLN A 283 9.82 2.99 0.51
N PRO A 284 9.17 3.09 1.69
CA PRO A 284 8.32 4.21 2.03
C PRO A 284 9.14 5.49 2.24
N ASN A 285 8.67 6.60 1.69
CA ASN A 285 9.28 7.91 1.91
C ASN A 285 8.75 8.59 3.19
N CYS A 286 7.63 8.10 3.74
CA CYS A 286 7.01 8.61 4.97
C CYS A 286 6.87 7.53 6.07
N PHE A 287 6.66 7.99 7.30
CA PHE A 287 6.29 7.17 8.46
C PHE A 287 5.30 7.93 9.36
N LEU A 288 4.69 7.21 10.31
CA LEU A 288 3.72 7.75 11.26
C LEU A 288 4.35 7.90 12.65
N HIS A 289 4.05 8.98 13.36
CA HIS A 289 4.58 9.27 14.69
C HIS A 289 3.48 9.76 15.65
N TRP A 290 3.46 9.26 16.88
CA TRP A 290 2.49 9.65 17.91
C TRP A 290 3.05 10.74 18.84
N ARG A 291 2.59 11.99 18.68
CA ARG A 291 2.92 13.10 19.59
C ARG A 291 1.99 13.09 20.80
N PHE A 292 2.36 12.27 21.78
CA PHE A 292 1.60 12.04 23.03
C PHE A 292 1.29 13.29 23.88
N LYS A 293 2.05 14.39 23.72
CA LYS A 293 1.83 15.64 24.48
C LYS A 293 0.53 16.32 24.07
N ASP A 294 0.32 16.41 22.76
CA ASP A 294 -0.75 17.19 22.14
C ASP A 294 -1.88 16.29 21.61
N ARG A 295 -1.73 14.96 21.75
CA ARG A 295 -2.62 13.92 21.21
C ARG A 295 -2.78 14.01 19.68
N MET A 296 -1.68 14.30 18.98
CA MET A 296 -1.65 14.39 17.52
C MET A 296 -0.93 13.17 16.94
N LEU A 297 -1.44 12.62 15.83
CA LEU A 297 -0.61 11.84 14.92
C LEU A 297 0.10 12.80 13.95
N GLU A 298 1.37 12.53 13.69
CA GLU A 298 2.16 13.20 12.67
C GLU A 298 2.49 12.22 11.53
N VAL A 299 2.29 12.65 10.29
CA VAL A 299 2.90 12.01 9.13
C VAL A 299 4.23 12.72 8.87
N MET A 300 5.32 11.97 8.84
CA MET A 300 6.67 12.52 8.72
C MET A 300 7.42 11.92 7.52
N ILE A 301 8.10 12.76 6.74
CA ILE A 301 9.04 12.31 5.71
C ILE A 301 10.33 11.82 6.36
N ASN A 302 10.87 10.71 5.87
CA ASN A 302 12.13 10.10 6.30
C ASN A 302 13.32 11.06 6.11
N ALA A 303 14.24 11.09 7.08
CA ALA A 303 15.43 11.95 7.02
C ALA A 303 16.31 11.61 5.81
N GLY A 304 16.89 12.62 5.18
CA GLY A 304 17.72 12.48 3.98
C GLY A 304 16.97 12.22 2.67
N GLN A 305 15.65 11.96 2.69
CA GLN A 305 14.86 11.82 1.46
C GLN A 305 14.69 13.16 0.75
N ARG A 306 14.86 13.16 -0.57
CA ARG A 306 14.49 14.27 -1.47
C ARG A 306 13.26 13.86 -2.25
N ILE A 307 12.26 14.73 -2.29
CA ILE A 307 11.03 14.53 -3.06
C ILE A 307 10.80 15.78 -3.89
N ARG A 308 10.84 15.71 -5.23
CA ARG A 308 10.51 16.86 -6.08
C ARG A 308 9.02 16.86 -6.46
N LYS A 309 8.50 18.04 -6.79
CA LYS A 309 7.16 18.18 -7.37
C LYS A 309 7.18 17.62 -8.79
N GLY A 310 6.40 16.57 -9.05
CA GLY A 310 6.30 15.99 -10.40
C GLY A 310 7.47 15.09 -10.81
N ASP A 311 8.40 14.76 -9.89
CA ASP A 311 9.39 13.72 -10.19
C ASP A 311 8.69 12.36 -10.41
N GLU A 312 9.19 11.60 -11.38
CA GLU A 312 8.66 10.30 -11.77
C GLU A 312 9.11 9.21 -10.77
N VAL A 313 8.15 8.59 -10.07
CA VAL A 313 8.44 7.35 -9.32
C VAL A 313 8.47 6.17 -10.29
N TYR A 314 9.68 5.84 -10.76
CA TYR A 314 9.96 4.62 -11.51
C TYR A 314 9.72 3.37 -10.65
N PHE A 315 8.46 2.95 -10.53
CA PHE A 315 8.13 1.59 -10.10
C PHE A 315 8.74 0.61 -11.10
N LEU A 316 9.85 -0.02 -10.72
CA LEU A 316 10.67 -0.85 -11.59
C LEU A 316 10.07 -2.27 -11.77
N PHE A 317 8.79 -2.32 -12.14
CA PHE A 317 8.05 -3.53 -12.50
C PHE A 317 8.64 -4.13 -13.79
N ARG A 318 9.70 -4.92 -13.65
CA ARG A 318 10.41 -5.53 -14.79
C ARG A 318 9.71 -6.81 -15.32
N ILE A 319 8.39 -6.76 -15.46
CA ILE A 319 7.52 -7.59 -16.30
C ILE A 319 6.49 -6.64 -16.90
N THR A 320 6.32 -6.68 -18.22
CA THR A 320 5.49 -5.77 -19.05
C THR A 320 5.83 -4.27 -18.97
N LYS A 321 5.86 -3.59 -20.12
CA LYS A 321 6.05 -2.13 -20.18
C LYS A 321 4.73 -1.42 -19.92
N PHE A 322 4.41 -1.14 -18.66
CA PHE A 322 3.50 -0.06 -18.29
C PHE A 322 4.28 0.93 -17.43
N VAL A 323 4.36 2.18 -17.88
CA VAL A 323 5.10 3.26 -17.20
C VAL A 323 4.14 4.42 -17.01
N ILE A 324 3.33 4.33 -15.95
CA ILE A 324 2.45 5.42 -15.52
C ILE A 324 3.35 6.53 -14.99
N PRO A 325 3.32 7.76 -15.55
CA PRO A 325 4.17 8.88 -15.15
C PRO A 325 3.76 9.42 -13.77
N SER A 326 4.22 8.73 -12.74
CA SER A 326 3.71 8.88 -11.38
C SER A 326 4.42 10.01 -10.65
N ILE A 327 3.76 11.18 -10.57
CA ILE A 327 4.13 12.29 -9.66
C ILE A 327 4.41 11.71 -8.26
N VAL A 328 5.52 12.08 -7.62
CA VAL A 328 5.92 11.49 -6.33
C VAL A 328 4.79 11.48 -5.30
N ILE A 329 4.35 10.26 -4.99
CA ILE A 329 3.34 9.94 -3.99
C ILE A 329 4.02 9.82 -2.62
N MET A 330 3.42 10.41 -1.59
CA MET A 330 3.78 10.17 -0.19
C MET A 330 3.29 8.77 0.20
N THR A 331 4.22 7.91 0.61
CA THR A 331 3.98 6.49 0.79
C THR A 331 4.47 5.96 2.13
N ILE A 332 3.70 5.02 2.68
CA ILE A 332 3.96 4.34 3.95
C ILE A 332 4.03 2.82 3.73
N ASN A 333 4.61 2.09 4.69
CA ASN A 333 4.50 0.64 4.72
C ASN A 333 3.23 0.26 5.50
N TYR A 334 2.21 -0.29 4.81
CA TYR A 334 0.97 -0.75 5.43
C TYR A 334 1.20 -1.93 6.38
N MET A 335 2.10 -2.85 5.98
CA MET A 335 2.21 -4.17 6.61
C MET A 335 3.65 -4.68 6.52
N ASN A 336 4.47 -4.27 7.49
CA ASN A 336 5.87 -4.67 7.53
C ASN A 336 6.03 -6.20 7.67
N GLY A 337 6.69 -6.84 6.71
CA GLY A 337 6.96 -8.28 6.72
C GLY A 337 5.78 -9.21 6.35
N GLN A 338 4.61 -8.68 5.95
CA GLN A 338 3.46 -9.52 5.61
C GLN A 338 3.50 -10.09 4.19
N GLN A 339 2.83 -11.23 3.99
CA GLN A 339 2.84 -11.96 2.71
C GLN A 339 2.01 -11.26 1.63
N ASN A 340 2.35 -11.48 0.36
CA ASN A 340 1.56 -11.03 -0.80
C ASN A 340 0.06 -11.39 -0.72
N ASN A 341 -0.29 -12.56 -0.17
CA ASN A 341 -1.68 -12.97 -0.04
C ASN A 341 -2.48 -12.03 0.89
N MET A 342 -1.86 -11.51 1.96
CA MET A 342 -2.49 -10.52 2.85
C MET A 342 -2.67 -9.16 2.16
N PHE A 343 -1.73 -8.75 1.29
CA PHE A 343 -1.89 -7.57 0.45
C PHE A 343 -3.03 -7.74 -0.56
N MET A 344 -3.16 -8.91 -1.16
CA MET A 344 -4.24 -9.21 -2.11
C MET A 344 -5.62 -9.24 -1.43
N GLN A 345 -5.76 -9.93 -0.30
CA GLN A 345 -7.02 -9.99 0.48
C GLN A 345 -7.57 -8.60 0.81
N ARG A 346 -6.72 -7.74 1.40
CA ARG A 346 -7.14 -6.45 1.96
C ARG A 346 -7.08 -5.28 0.98
N TYR A 347 -6.23 -5.34 -0.05
CA TYR A 347 -5.92 -4.19 -0.92
C TYR A 347 -5.95 -4.51 -2.43
N GLY A 348 -6.18 -5.76 -2.84
CA GLY A 348 -6.29 -6.15 -4.26
C GLY A 348 -5.01 -6.06 -5.10
N PHE A 349 -3.85 -5.85 -4.46
CA PHE A 349 -2.55 -5.78 -5.15
C PHE A 349 -1.56 -6.81 -4.60
N SER A 350 -0.56 -7.17 -5.42
CA SER A 350 0.56 -8.01 -5.01
C SER A 350 1.90 -7.41 -5.45
N SER A 351 2.98 -7.78 -4.77
CA SER A 351 4.32 -7.33 -5.10
C SER A 351 5.10 -8.35 -5.92
N SER A 352 5.80 -7.88 -6.95
CA SER A 352 6.83 -8.67 -7.63
C SER A 352 8.14 -8.79 -6.83
N THR A 353 8.22 -8.19 -5.63
CA THR A 353 9.40 -8.21 -4.77
C THR A 353 9.55 -9.56 -4.06
N ILE A 354 10.61 -10.30 -4.42
CA ILE A 354 10.89 -11.68 -4.00
C ILE A 354 10.82 -11.88 -2.47
N GLY A 355 11.24 -10.89 -1.66
CA GLY A 355 11.22 -10.99 -0.19
C GLY A 355 9.84 -11.16 0.46
N TYR A 356 8.75 -10.90 -0.27
CA TYR A 356 7.37 -11.06 0.19
C TYR A 356 6.63 -12.23 -0.48
N GLN A 357 7.34 -13.01 -1.30
CA GLN A 357 6.86 -14.25 -1.92
C GLN A 357 7.39 -15.45 -1.11
N ARG A 358 6.56 -16.01 -0.22
CA ARG A 358 6.83 -17.28 0.44
C ARG A 358 5.82 -18.32 -0.07
N LEU A 359 6.32 -19.38 -0.68
CA LEU A 359 5.50 -20.52 -1.10
C LEU A 359 5.20 -21.39 0.12
N GLU A 360 3.93 -21.69 0.38
CA GLU A 360 3.55 -22.74 1.33
C GLU A 360 3.73 -24.11 0.66
N MET A 361 4.62 -24.94 1.20
CA MET A 361 4.80 -26.31 0.70
C MET A 361 3.74 -27.23 1.30
N ILE A 362 2.68 -27.50 0.52
CA ILE A 362 1.74 -28.58 0.82
C ILE A 362 2.51 -29.91 0.78
N SER A 363 2.70 -30.52 1.95
CA SER A 363 3.36 -31.83 2.04
C SER A 363 2.38 -32.93 1.66
N LEU A 364 2.51 -33.45 0.44
CA LEU A 364 1.75 -34.62 -0.03
C LEU A 364 2.33 -35.90 0.57
N THR A 365 2.10 -36.14 1.87
CA THR A 365 2.44 -37.39 2.55
C THR A 365 1.51 -38.53 2.09
N GLY A 366 1.75 -39.03 0.88
CA GLY A 366 0.80 -39.88 0.15
C GLY A 366 1.39 -41.08 -0.61
N CYS A 367 2.61 -41.54 -0.27
CA CYS A 367 3.14 -42.79 -0.81
C CYS A 367 4.27 -43.39 0.06
N PRO A 368 4.09 -44.57 0.70
CA PRO A 368 5.16 -45.23 1.44
C PRO A 368 6.12 -45.97 0.47
N GLY A 369 7.23 -45.32 0.09
CA GLY A 369 8.31 -45.98 -0.65
C GLY A 369 9.22 -45.11 -1.52
N SER A 370 8.84 -43.86 -1.84
CA SER A 370 9.58 -42.99 -2.76
C SER A 370 10.18 -41.76 -2.07
N SER A 371 11.48 -41.79 -1.77
CA SER A 371 12.24 -40.67 -1.18
C SER A 371 12.65 -39.63 -2.23
N THR A 372 11.67 -38.93 -2.82
CA THR A 372 11.90 -37.91 -3.85
C THR A 372 10.95 -36.72 -3.68
N ASN A 373 11.36 -35.73 -2.89
CA ASN A 373 10.65 -34.46 -2.76
C ASN A 373 10.87 -33.61 -4.02
N ILE A 374 9.90 -33.58 -4.93
CA ILE A 374 9.93 -32.71 -6.12
C ILE A 374 9.26 -31.38 -5.76
N ALA A 375 10.05 -30.33 -5.55
CA ALA A 375 9.55 -28.97 -5.35
C ALA A 375 9.46 -28.23 -6.70
N TYR A 376 8.30 -27.62 -6.97
CA TYR A 376 8.08 -26.77 -8.14
C TYR A 376 8.01 -25.30 -7.74
N MET A 377 8.78 -24.44 -8.40
CA MET A 377 8.63 -22.98 -8.29
C MET A 377 7.64 -22.49 -9.34
N VAL A 378 6.61 -21.76 -8.91
CA VAL A 378 5.74 -20.97 -9.80
C VAL A 378 5.86 -19.50 -9.41
N ARG A 379 6.00 -18.63 -10.41
CA ARG A 379 6.21 -17.18 -10.22
C ARG A 379 4.92 -16.43 -10.50
N TRP A 380 4.23 -16.03 -9.44
CA TRP A 380 3.02 -15.22 -9.54
C TRP A 380 3.29 -13.72 -9.47
N GLY A 381 2.39 -12.95 -10.07
CA GLY A 381 2.31 -11.50 -10.00
C GLY A 381 0.95 -11.09 -10.53
N TYR A 382 0.13 -10.49 -9.65
CA TYR A 382 -1.28 -10.19 -9.91
C TYR A 382 -1.58 -8.71 -9.62
N THR A 383 -2.40 -8.12 -10.49
CA THR A 383 -3.01 -6.80 -10.34
C THR A 383 -4.50 -6.94 -10.66
N TYR A 384 -5.35 -6.84 -9.64
CA TYR A 384 -6.80 -6.79 -9.82
C TYR A 384 -7.23 -5.34 -10.11
N ASN A 385 -8.22 -5.14 -10.98
CA ASN A 385 -8.72 -3.81 -11.36
C ASN A 385 -10.25 -3.88 -11.55
N PRO A 386 -11.06 -3.29 -10.64
CA PRO A 386 -12.52 -3.38 -10.70
C PRO A 386 -13.15 -2.55 -11.84
N LYS A 387 -12.40 -1.70 -12.54
CA LYS A 387 -12.93 -0.86 -13.64
C LYS A 387 -13.40 -1.64 -14.88
N CYS A 388 -13.31 -2.98 -14.88
CA CYS A 388 -13.96 -3.84 -15.88
C CYS A 388 -15.47 -4.01 -15.68
N ARG A 389 -16.08 -3.53 -14.58
CA ARG A 389 -17.51 -3.73 -14.27
C ARG A 389 -18.50 -3.09 -15.28
N THR A 390 -18.10 -2.11 -16.09
CA THR A 390 -19.04 -1.28 -16.89
C THR A 390 -19.05 -1.50 -18.40
N GLU A 391 -18.12 -2.27 -18.99
CA GLU A 391 -18.14 -2.58 -20.43
C GLU A 391 -18.07 -4.07 -20.73
N GLY A 392 -18.96 -4.55 -21.61
CA GLY A 392 -19.10 -5.95 -21.98
C GLY A 392 -18.00 -6.49 -22.90
N CYS A 393 -16.75 -6.53 -22.40
CA CYS A 393 -15.59 -7.02 -23.14
C CYS A 393 -15.69 -8.53 -23.42
N LYS A 394 -16.12 -8.88 -24.64
CA LYS A 394 -16.06 -10.26 -25.15
C LYS A 394 -14.60 -10.76 -25.14
N GLY A 395 -14.35 -11.88 -24.47
CA GLY A 395 -13.01 -12.34 -24.14
C GLY A 395 -12.06 -12.51 -25.35
N VAL A 396 -10.89 -11.91 -25.26
CA VAL A 396 -9.80 -12.07 -26.24
C VAL A 396 -8.89 -13.21 -25.78
N THR A 397 -8.97 -14.36 -26.45
CA THR A 397 -8.22 -15.58 -26.10
C THR A 397 -6.75 -15.49 -26.50
N GLY A 398 -5.96 -14.71 -25.76
CA GLY A 398 -4.51 -14.57 -25.96
C GLY A 398 -3.71 -15.73 -25.35
N ARG A 399 -3.26 -16.69 -26.18
CA ARG A 399 -2.23 -17.66 -25.76
C ARG A 399 -0.88 -16.95 -25.58
N MET A 400 -0.33 -16.94 -24.38
CA MET A 400 1.10 -16.68 -24.13
C MET A 400 1.87 -17.98 -23.86
N PRO A 401 3.19 -18.03 -24.18
CA PRO A 401 3.96 -19.27 -24.15
C PRO A 401 4.42 -19.67 -22.73
N ALA A 402 4.23 -20.95 -22.39
CA ALA A 402 4.76 -21.54 -21.16
C ALA A 402 6.28 -21.81 -21.28
N ASN A 403 7.10 -20.88 -20.79
CA ASN A 403 8.55 -21.07 -20.67
C ASN A 403 8.90 -21.99 -19.49
N VAL A 404 8.84 -23.31 -19.72
CA VAL A 404 9.21 -24.34 -18.73
C VAL A 404 10.74 -24.43 -18.63
N GLY A 405 11.32 -23.69 -17.69
CA GLY A 405 12.75 -23.77 -17.36
C GLY A 405 13.05 -25.05 -16.56
N ARG A 406 13.60 -26.08 -17.22
CA ARG A 406 14.03 -27.32 -16.57
C ARG A 406 15.48 -27.18 -16.09
N ILE A 407 15.70 -27.14 -14.77
CA ILE A 407 17.04 -27.23 -14.17
C ILE A 407 17.23 -28.66 -13.66
N SER A 408 18.17 -29.39 -14.26
CA SER A 408 18.68 -30.65 -13.73
C SER A 408 19.86 -30.38 -12.81
N HIS A 409 19.77 -30.86 -11.57
CA HIS A 409 20.95 -31.09 -10.74
C HIS A 409 21.37 -32.55 -10.95
N ASP A 410 22.53 -32.74 -11.59
CA ASP A 410 23.28 -33.99 -11.46
C ASP A 410 23.99 -34.00 -10.09
N PHE A 411 24.30 -35.21 -9.59
CA PHE A 411 24.78 -35.47 -8.23
C PHE A 411 26.24 -35.11 -7.98
#